data_AF-A0A235IPP5-F1
#
_entry.id   AF-A0A235IPP5-F1
#
_cell.length_a   1.000
_cell.length_b   1.000
_cell.length_c   1.000
_cell.angle_alpha   90.00
_cell.angle_beta   90.00
_cell.angle_gamma   90.00
#
_symmetry.space_group_name_H-M   'P 1'
#
loop_
_entity.id
_entity.type
_entity.pdbx_description
1 polymer ?
#
loop_
_entity_poly.entity_id
_entity_poly.type
_entity_poly.pdbx_seq_one_letter_code
_entity_poly.pdbx_strand_id
1 'polypeptide(L)'
;MISRFINLLPRSTGQNILQSLRAAIRRYRFAVLFCIGLAASLVLTLAFDGHAAVASESTNTLSSLLNQFQIPKNSTTRLLETVGLFVGGIIFCIALDRWFSSRSVGSSNTPLAEQARRLKQLKIGYPEGMTNLEVLRTQGLLETRLQPYGLSVTWASFLSASSLIEALSNGTIDFCGGGGTASIFSQAADHVFVRVAKEKYTAPKGQAILVPEDSPIQTLADLKGKKIAFDKGSSAHYVLVRSLAKVGLDFSDIEPVYLTQPEALPRFRRGEVDAWVIWVPYTATQTRSSYPGRSIADLESIFGDKASIEVPTYYYAIPEIVRDYPDLLKVILEEVNEAGAWAKRQELEAVQRMAQNHEIDPSIVETLQQRSAERAIIPIDDQSLTALQHQANVFRDLNLIPERVNVQDGTYSLQTKQNWTY
;
A
#
# COMPACT_ATOMS: atom_id res chain seq x y z
N MET A 1 27.16 32.49 -10.37
CA MET A 1 27.38 31.78 -11.66
C MET A 1 26.55 30.50 -11.81
N ILE A 2 26.31 29.72 -10.75
CA ILE A 2 25.53 28.46 -10.83
C ILE A 2 24.02 28.69 -11.02
N SER A 3 23.45 29.79 -10.52
CA SER A 3 22.01 30.09 -10.73
C SER A 3 21.64 30.50 -12.16
N ARG A 4 22.62 30.88 -13.00
CA ARG A 4 22.36 31.25 -14.41
C ARG A 4 22.39 30.05 -15.37
N PHE A 5 22.92 28.91 -14.97
CA PHE A 5 22.95 27.69 -15.80
C PHE A 5 21.68 26.85 -15.67
N ILE A 6 20.92 27.01 -14.58
CA ILE A 6 19.71 26.22 -14.30
C ILE A 6 18.50 26.68 -15.13
N ASN A 7 18.52 27.91 -15.65
CA ASN A 7 17.42 28.47 -16.47
C ASN A 7 17.51 28.15 -17.97
N LEU A 8 18.49 27.35 -18.41
CA LEU A 8 18.70 26.99 -19.83
C LEU A 8 18.25 25.57 -20.20
N LEU A 9 17.67 24.80 -19.28
CA LEU A 9 17.24 23.42 -19.55
C LEU A 9 15.71 23.33 -19.77
N PRO A 10 15.24 22.65 -20.84
CA PRO A 10 13.81 22.49 -21.10
C PRO A 10 13.12 21.63 -20.02
N ARG A 11 11.89 22.04 -19.66
CA ARG A 11 11.14 21.61 -18.46
C ARG A 11 10.63 20.15 -18.42
N SER A 12 11.05 19.23 -19.30
CA SER A 12 10.49 17.88 -19.36
C SER A 12 11.39 16.73 -18.89
N THR A 13 12.55 16.98 -18.30
CA THR A 13 13.51 15.90 -17.96
C THR A 13 14.03 15.97 -16.52
N GLY A 14 13.14 16.12 -15.54
CA GLY A 14 13.51 16.46 -14.16
C GLY A 14 13.80 15.31 -13.19
N GLN A 15 13.36 14.07 -13.44
CA GLN A 15 13.44 13.00 -12.42
C GLN A 15 14.42 11.85 -12.75
N ASN A 16 14.56 11.46 -14.02
CA ASN A 16 15.45 10.35 -14.40
C ASN A 16 16.95 10.70 -14.36
N ILE A 17 17.31 11.98 -14.49
CA ILE A 17 18.72 12.43 -14.46
C ILE A 17 19.26 12.48 -13.02
N LEU A 18 18.42 12.81 -12.03
CA LEU A 18 18.80 12.90 -10.62
C LEU A 18 18.99 11.52 -9.95
N GLN A 19 18.21 10.52 -10.35
CA GLN A 19 18.41 9.13 -9.90
C GLN A 19 19.63 8.48 -10.56
N SER A 20 19.87 8.71 -11.85
CA SER A 20 21.06 8.23 -12.55
C SER A 20 22.35 8.92 -12.08
N LEU A 21 22.31 10.21 -11.76
CA LEU A 21 23.43 10.92 -11.11
C LEU A 21 23.73 10.38 -9.71
N ARG A 22 22.72 10.11 -8.87
CA ARG A 22 22.94 9.55 -7.52
C ARG A 22 23.50 8.12 -7.56
N ALA A 23 23.07 7.31 -8.52
CA ALA A 23 23.61 5.98 -8.76
C ALA A 23 25.06 6.04 -9.30
N ALA A 24 25.35 6.96 -10.23
CA ALA A 24 26.70 7.18 -10.75
C ALA A 24 27.66 7.70 -9.67
N ILE A 25 27.24 8.64 -8.83
CA ILE A 25 28.06 9.20 -7.74
C ILE A 25 28.41 8.13 -6.69
N ARG A 26 27.50 7.18 -6.41
CA ARG A 26 27.83 6.00 -5.58
C ARG A 26 28.78 5.03 -6.27
N ARG A 27 28.62 4.81 -7.58
CA ARG A 27 29.41 3.83 -8.36
C ARG A 27 30.83 4.31 -8.71
N TYR A 28 31.05 5.62 -8.78
CA TYR A 28 32.33 6.23 -9.16
C TYR A 28 33.03 6.98 -8.04
N ARG A 29 32.61 6.80 -6.78
CA ARG A 29 33.18 7.50 -5.61
C ARG A 29 34.70 7.29 -5.50
N PHE A 30 35.18 6.09 -5.83
CA PHE A 30 36.62 5.80 -5.94
C PHE A 30 37.29 6.47 -7.13
N ALA A 31 36.62 6.54 -8.29
CA ALA A 31 37.16 7.20 -9.48
C ALA A 31 37.26 8.74 -9.29
N VAL A 32 36.30 9.35 -8.59
CA VAL A 32 36.34 10.78 -8.25
C VAL A 32 37.47 11.06 -7.27
N LEU A 33 37.65 10.24 -6.23
CA LEU A 33 38.76 10.37 -5.29
C LEU A 33 40.13 10.10 -5.96
N PHE A 34 40.19 9.16 -6.91
CA PHE A 34 41.39 8.87 -7.71
C PHE A 34 41.76 10.02 -8.65
N CYS A 35 40.78 10.64 -9.31
CA CYS A 35 40.99 11.83 -10.15
C CYS A 35 41.44 13.05 -9.34
N ILE A 36 40.93 13.23 -8.12
CA ILE A 36 41.38 14.28 -7.20
C ILE A 36 42.82 14.02 -6.74
N GLY A 37 43.18 12.76 -6.48
CA GLY A 37 44.56 12.37 -6.17
C GLY A 37 45.54 12.61 -7.33
N LEU A 38 45.13 12.28 -8.57
CA LEU A 38 45.91 12.55 -9.78
C LEU A 38 46.09 14.06 -10.04
N ALA A 39 45.03 14.86 -9.84
CA ALA A 39 45.12 16.30 -9.97
C ALA A 39 46.06 16.92 -8.92
N ALA A 40 46.02 16.43 -7.68
CA ALA A 40 46.93 16.86 -6.62
C ALA A 40 48.39 16.48 -6.92
N SER A 41 48.63 15.28 -7.46
CA SER A 41 49.97 14.85 -7.88
C SER A 41 50.50 15.67 -9.05
N LEU A 42 49.67 15.98 -10.05
CA LEU A 42 50.05 16.78 -11.22
C LEU A 42 50.40 18.23 -10.83
N VAL A 43 49.66 18.80 -9.88
CA VAL A 43 49.94 20.14 -9.32
C VAL A 43 51.26 20.14 -8.53
N LEU A 44 51.58 19.05 -7.82
CA LEU A 44 52.90 18.91 -7.17
C LEU A 44 54.03 18.79 -8.19
N THR A 45 53.88 17.99 -9.26
CA THR A 45 54.93 17.84 -10.28
C THR A 45 55.19 19.15 -11.02
N LEU A 46 54.13 19.89 -11.38
CA LEU A 46 54.23 21.19 -12.02
C LEU A 46 54.77 22.30 -11.11
N ALA A 47 54.65 22.14 -9.79
CA ALA A 47 55.24 23.06 -8.81
C ALA A 47 56.74 22.81 -8.59
N PHE A 48 57.28 21.65 -9.00
CA PHE A 48 58.66 21.26 -8.73
C PHE A 48 59.57 21.11 -9.97
N ASP A 49 59.05 21.02 -11.21
CA ASP A 49 59.89 20.92 -12.41
C ASP A 49 60.06 22.24 -13.18
N GLY A 50 61.11 22.97 -12.81
CA GLY A 50 61.69 24.07 -13.58
C GLY A 50 63.09 23.73 -14.08
N HIS A 51 63.16 22.90 -15.14
CA HIS A 51 64.24 22.66 -16.11
C HIS A 51 65.25 21.53 -15.85
N ALA A 52 65.17 20.49 -16.69
CA ALA A 52 66.35 19.83 -17.24
C ALA A 52 66.08 19.31 -18.67
N ALA A 53 66.82 19.82 -19.66
CA ALA A 53 67.13 19.06 -20.87
C ALA A 53 68.43 19.55 -21.57
N VAL A 54 69.48 18.71 -21.49
CA VAL A 54 70.43 18.29 -22.56
C VAL A 54 71.35 19.40 -23.17
N ALA A 55 72.68 19.30 -23.35
CA ALA A 55 73.71 18.26 -23.39
C ALA A 55 75.13 18.88 -23.31
N SER A 56 76.12 17.99 -23.21
CA SER A 56 77.52 18.05 -23.70
C SER A 56 78.65 18.38 -22.72
N GLU A 57 79.78 17.73 -23.00
CA GLU A 57 81.03 17.62 -22.25
C GLU A 57 81.57 18.95 -21.72
N SER A 58 82.16 18.94 -20.52
CA SER A 58 83.59 19.27 -20.36
C SER A 58 84.00 19.34 -18.88
N THR A 59 85.26 18.99 -18.68
CA THR A 59 86.09 19.13 -17.48
C THR A 59 85.95 20.46 -16.74
N ASN A 60 86.04 20.35 -15.41
CA ASN A 60 86.54 21.35 -14.46
C ASN A 60 85.87 22.74 -14.44
N THR A 61 85.08 23.00 -13.39
CA THR A 61 85.49 23.87 -12.27
C THR A 61 84.34 24.01 -11.25
N LEU A 62 84.61 23.64 -10.00
CA LEU A 62 83.66 23.60 -8.88
C LEU A 62 83.26 24.99 -8.34
N SER A 63 83.68 26.08 -8.97
CA SER A 63 83.51 27.46 -8.50
C SER A 63 82.36 28.23 -9.15
N SER A 64 81.66 27.67 -10.14
CA SER A 64 80.50 28.31 -10.81
C SER A 64 79.13 27.82 -10.31
N LEU A 65 79.07 26.75 -9.51
CA LEU A 65 77.82 26.14 -9.01
C LEU A 65 77.30 26.75 -7.69
N LEU A 66 78.11 27.50 -6.95
CA LEU A 66 77.74 28.04 -5.64
C LEU A 66 77.08 29.43 -5.69
N ASN A 67 77.01 30.07 -6.87
CA ASN A 67 76.47 31.43 -7.02
C ASN A 67 75.12 31.53 -7.77
N GLN A 68 74.42 30.41 -7.99
CA GLN A 68 73.13 30.38 -8.70
C GLN A 68 71.89 30.07 -7.86
N PHE A 69 72.00 29.92 -6.53
CA PHE A 69 70.83 29.79 -5.66
C PHE A 69 70.50 31.10 -4.95
N GLN A 70 70.08 32.11 -5.70
CA GLN A 70 69.24 33.17 -5.13
C GLN A 70 67.82 32.63 -5.00
N ILE A 71 67.41 32.31 -3.77
CA ILE A 71 66.01 32.01 -3.46
C ILE A 71 65.19 33.29 -3.78
N PRO A 72 64.24 33.25 -4.71
CA PRO A 72 63.41 34.40 -5.01
C PRO A 72 62.57 34.76 -3.77
N LYS A 73 62.64 36.03 -3.33
CA LYS A 73 61.96 36.58 -2.14
C LYS A 73 60.41 36.42 -2.09
N ASN A 74 59.81 35.79 -3.10
CA ASN A 74 58.37 35.52 -3.21
C ASN A 74 58.00 34.02 -3.08
N SER A 75 58.92 33.12 -2.71
CA SER A 75 58.60 31.68 -2.59
C SER A 75 57.91 31.30 -1.27
N THR A 76 58.21 32.01 -0.18
CA THR A 76 57.60 31.75 1.14
C THR A 76 56.12 32.12 1.17
N THR A 77 55.72 33.21 0.49
CA THR A 77 54.32 33.62 0.36
C THR A 77 53.51 32.62 -0.47
N ARG A 78 54.06 32.12 -1.59
CA ARG A 78 53.39 31.06 -2.38
C ARG A 78 53.28 29.73 -1.64
N LEU A 79 54.28 29.38 -0.83
CA LEU A 79 54.24 28.16 0.00
C LEU A 79 53.16 28.28 1.08
N LEU A 80 53.07 29.43 1.76
CA LEU A 80 52.04 29.73 2.76
C LEU A 80 50.63 29.74 2.16
N GLU A 81 50.45 30.29 0.95
CA GLU A 81 49.18 30.25 0.23
C GLU A 81 48.77 28.82 -0.15
N THR A 82 49.71 28.00 -0.60
CA THR A 82 49.46 26.61 -1.00
C THR A 82 49.11 25.74 0.20
N VAL A 83 49.85 25.89 1.31
CA VAL A 83 49.53 25.21 2.58
C VAL A 83 48.20 25.70 3.15
N GLY A 84 47.92 27.00 3.05
CA GLY A 84 46.65 27.60 3.47
C GLY A 84 45.45 27.06 2.69
N LEU A 85 45.57 26.89 1.36
CA LEU A 85 44.53 26.29 0.52
C LEU A 85 44.33 24.80 0.83
N PHE A 86 45.39 24.06 1.12
CA PHE A 86 45.31 22.64 1.48
C PHE A 86 44.63 22.44 2.84
N VAL A 87 45.03 23.21 3.86
CA VAL A 87 44.42 23.18 5.20
C VAL A 87 42.97 23.68 5.13
N GLY A 88 42.70 24.75 4.38
CA GLY A 88 41.36 25.26 4.13
C GLY A 88 40.45 24.24 3.44
N GLY A 89 40.98 23.49 2.46
CA GLY A 89 40.28 22.40 1.79
C GLY A 89 39.95 21.23 2.74
N ILE A 90 40.88 20.85 3.62
CA ILE A 90 40.63 19.81 4.63
C ILE A 90 39.57 20.27 5.63
N ILE A 91 39.67 21.49 6.14
CA ILE A 91 38.67 22.06 7.07
C ILE A 91 37.30 22.15 6.38
N PHE A 92 37.26 22.55 5.11
CA PHE A 92 36.03 22.59 4.32
C PHE A 92 35.43 21.20 4.14
N CYS A 93 36.25 20.18 3.82
CA CYS A 93 35.80 18.80 3.72
C CYS A 93 35.28 18.24 5.06
N ILE A 94 35.95 18.53 6.16
CA ILE A 94 35.50 18.14 7.52
C ILE A 94 34.20 18.86 7.88
N ALA A 95 34.08 20.15 7.55
CA ALA A 95 32.85 20.92 7.77
C ALA A 95 31.70 20.40 6.89
N LEU A 96 31.98 20.03 5.64
CA LEU A 96 31.01 19.41 4.73
C LEU A 96 30.56 18.06 5.28
N ASP A 97 31.49 17.20 5.71
CA ASP A 97 31.20 15.89 6.27
C ASP A 97 30.38 16.00 7.55
N ARG A 98 30.68 16.97 8.42
CA ARG A 98 29.87 17.26 9.62
C ARG A 98 28.50 17.83 9.28
N TRP A 99 28.37 18.68 8.26
CA TRP A 99 27.08 19.22 7.78
C TRP A 99 26.21 18.12 7.16
N PHE A 100 26.81 17.22 6.37
CA PHE A 100 26.09 16.09 5.76
C PHE A 100 25.76 15.01 6.81
N SER A 101 26.63 14.78 7.79
CA SER A 101 26.39 13.86 8.90
C SER A 101 25.35 14.41 9.90
N SER A 102 25.32 15.72 10.17
CA SER A 102 24.27 16.32 11.00
C SER A 102 22.89 16.27 10.33
N ARG A 103 22.83 16.17 9.00
CA ARG A 103 21.59 15.93 8.24
C ARG A 103 21.17 14.45 8.19
N SER A 104 22.09 13.49 8.37
CA SER A 104 21.73 12.06 8.42
C SER A 104 21.29 11.60 9.82
N VAL A 105 21.68 12.31 10.88
CA VAL A 105 21.30 12.00 12.28
C VAL A 105 19.83 12.37 12.62
N GLY A 106 19.16 13.16 11.79
CA GLY A 106 17.76 13.58 11.98
C GLY A 106 16.69 12.49 11.83
N SER A 107 17.05 11.28 11.39
CA SER A 107 16.10 10.15 11.23
C SER A 107 15.66 9.52 12.55
N SER A 108 16.49 9.63 13.60
CA SER A 108 16.34 8.85 14.83
C SER A 108 15.27 9.35 15.83
N ASN A 109 14.74 10.56 15.63
CA ASN A 109 13.85 11.24 16.57
C ASN A 109 12.51 11.69 15.95
N THR A 110 12.06 11.08 14.84
CA THR A 110 10.71 11.32 14.35
C THR A 110 9.68 10.55 15.21
N PRO A 111 8.46 11.06 15.41
CA PRO A 111 7.39 10.33 16.10
C PRO A 111 7.15 8.92 15.52
N LEU A 112 7.23 8.79 14.19
CA LEU A 112 7.16 7.50 13.50
C LEU A 112 8.31 6.56 13.87
N ALA A 113 9.55 7.04 13.96
CA ALA A 113 10.71 6.23 14.34
C ALA A 113 10.62 5.73 15.79
N GLU A 114 10.04 6.51 16.69
CA GLU A 114 9.77 6.08 18.07
C GLU A 114 8.67 5.02 18.12
N GLN A 115 7.55 5.27 17.45
CA GLN A 115 6.42 4.35 17.33
C GLN A 115 6.85 2.99 16.74
N ALA A 116 7.59 3.02 15.64
CA ALA A 116 8.14 1.83 14.97
C ALA A 116 9.02 0.98 15.90
N ARG A 117 9.93 1.63 16.65
CA ARG A 117 10.81 0.94 17.62
C ARG A 117 10.04 0.28 18.76
N ARG A 118 8.96 0.92 19.23
CA ARG A 118 8.13 0.38 20.31
C ARG A 118 7.34 -0.84 19.86
N LEU A 119 6.77 -0.82 18.64
CA LEU A 119 5.97 -1.91 18.11
C LEU A 119 6.81 -3.12 17.64
N LYS A 120 7.98 -2.87 17.01
CA LYS A 120 8.93 -3.86 16.44
C LYS A 120 8.42 -4.70 15.27
N GLN A 121 7.15 -5.11 15.29
CA GLN A 121 6.51 -5.86 14.21
C GLN A 121 5.06 -5.44 14.03
N LEU A 122 4.68 -5.12 12.79
CA LEU A 122 3.32 -4.88 12.36
C LEU A 122 2.75 -6.16 11.74
N LYS A 123 1.63 -6.66 12.26
CA LYS A 123 0.97 -7.88 11.80
C LYS A 123 -0.32 -7.51 11.06
N ILE A 124 -0.42 -7.85 9.79
CA ILE A 124 -1.52 -7.46 8.92
C ILE A 124 -2.31 -8.69 8.47
N GLY A 125 -3.61 -8.66 8.72
CA GLY A 125 -4.55 -9.62 8.14
C GLY A 125 -5.14 -9.11 6.84
N TYR A 126 -5.39 -10.00 5.88
CA TYR A 126 -6.10 -9.65 4.65
C TYR A 126 -7.03 -10.78 4.19
N PRO A 127 -8.21 -10.47 3.64
CA PRO A 127 -9.06 -11.45 2.99
C PRO A 127 -8.61 -11.63 1.55
N GLU A 128 -8.82 -12.84 1.02
CA GLU A 128 -8.63 -13.10 -0.41
C GLU A 128 -9.59 -12.25 -1.25
N GLY A 129 -9.10 -11.66 -2.34
CA GLY A 129 -9.89 -10.84 -3.26
C GLY A 129 -9.94 -9.35 -2.92
N MET A 130 -9.34 -8.90 -1.80
CA MET A 130 -9.23 -7.47 -1.48
C MET A 130 -7.99 -6.85 -2.13
N THR A 131 -8.20 -6.29 -3.33
CA THR A 131 -7.13 -5.81 -4.22
C THR A 131 -6.14 -4.87 -3.55
N ASN A 132 -6.59 -3.89 -2.76
CA ASN A 132 -5.68 -2.91 -2.16
C ASN A 132 -4.66 -3.57 -1.21
N LEU A 133 -5.10 -4.49 -0.35
CA LEU A 133 -4.20 -5.19 0.57
C LEU A 133 -3.31 -6.22 -0.15
N GLU A 134 -3.82 -6.87 -1.19
CA GLU A 134 -3.00 -7.78 -2.01
C GLU A 134 -1.89 -7.03 -2.75
N VAL A 135 -2.20 -5.87 -3.34
CA VAL A 135 -1.21 -5.02 -4.01
C VAL A 135 -0.20 -4.50 -3.00
N LEU A 136 -0.67 -3.99 -1.85
CA LEU A 136 0.17 -3.51 -0.77
C LEU A 136 1.20 -4.56 -0.33
N ARG A 137 0.74 -5.80 -0.10
CA ARG A 137 1.57 -6.94 0.29
C ARG A 137 2.53 -7.37 -0.82
N THR A 138 2.03 -7.58 -2.03
CA THR A 138 2.82 -8.16 -3.14
C THR A 138 3.89 -7.20 -3.67
N GLN A 139 3.72 -5.89 -3.47
CA GLN A 139 4.74 -4.89 -3.78
C GLN A 139 5.69 -4.59 -2.63
N GLY A 140 5.37 -5.01 -1.41
CA GLY A 140 6.18 -4.74 -0.23
C GLY A 140 6.29 -3.24 0.08
N LEU A 141 5.23 -2.45 -0.16
CA LEU A 141 5.30 -1.00 -0.01
C LEU A 141 5.54 -0.60 1.46
N LEU A 142 4.84 -1.26 2.39
CA LEU A 142 5.02 -1.01 3.82
C LEU A 142 6.39 -1.46 4.31
N GLU A 143 6.85 -2.62 3.89
CA GLU A 143 8.19 -3.13 4.21
C GLU A 143 9.25 -2.13 3.76
N THR A 144 9.15 -1.62 2.53
CA THR A 144 10.08 -0.63 1.99
C THR A 144 10.04 0.68 2.78
N ARG A 145 8.84 1.17 3.12
CA ARG A 145 8.66 2.43 3.83
C ARG A 145 9.03 2.36 5.32
N LEU A 146 8.86 1.21 5.95
CA LEU A 146 9.06 1.01 7.38
C LEU A 146 10.44 0.43 7.74
N GLN A 147 11.15 -0.18 6.79
CA GLN A 147 12.51 -0.70 6.99
C GLN A 147 13.49 0.32 7.60
N PRO A 148 13.54 1.60 7.17
CA PRO A 148 14.45 2.58 7.77
C PRO A 148 14.19 2.86 9.26
N TYR A 149 13.01 2.50 9.76
CA TYR A 149 12.60 2.66 11.16
C TYR A 149 12.73 1.36 11.98
N GLY A 150 13.21 0.27 11.37
CA GLY A 150 13.42 -1.02 12.03
C GLY A 150 12.12 -1.78 12.36
N LEU A 151 11.00 -1.44 11.71
CA LEU A 151 9.72 -2.12 11.88
C LEU A 151 9.54 -3.17 10.78
N SER A 152 9.36 -4.43 11.17
CA SER A 152 9.05 -5.53 10.25
C SER A 152 7.54 -5.62 10.00
N VAL A 153 7.14 -6.11 8.83
CA VAL A 153 5.74 -6.34 8.47
C VAL A 153 5.53 -7.83 8.22
N THR A 154 4.44 -8.39 8.74
CA THR A 154 4.04 -9.78 8.51
C THR A 154 2.60 -9.82 8.06
N TRP A 155 2.28 -10.80 7.23
CA TRP A 155 0.98 -10.93 6.58
C TRP A 155 0.38 -12.30 6.88
N ALA A 156 -0.91 -12.33 7.17
CA ALA A 156 -1.69 -13.55 7.32
C ALA A 156 -2.97 -13.44 6.48
N SER A 157 -3.25 -14.48 5.68
CA SER A 157 -4.50 -14.58 4.93
C SER A 157 -5.61 -15.16 5.80
N PHE A 158 -6.83 -14.71 5.54
CA PHE A 158 -8.02 -15.18 6.25
C PHE A 158 -9.15 -15.41 5.25
N LEU A 159 -9.97 -16.42 5.52
CA LEU A 159 -11.09 -16.79 4.66
C LEU A 159 -12.31 -15.88 4.80
N SER A 160 -12.42 -15.12 5.90
CA SER A 160 -13.59 -14.29 6.19
C SER A 160 -13.23 -13.01 6.94
N ALA A 161 -14.06 -11.98 6.80
CA ALA A 161 -13.94 -10.76 7.59
C ALA A 161 -14.20 -10.98 9.10
N SER A 162 -15.02 -11.98 9.47
CA SER A 162 -15.28 -12.30 10.87
C SER A 162 -14.03 -12.83 11.57
N SER A 163 -13.33 -13.78 10.95
CA SER A 163 -12.08 -14.33 11.51
C SER A 163 -10.96 -13.29 11.54
N LEU A 164 -10.95 -12.32 10.62
CA LEU A 164 -10.06 -11.17 10.67
C LEU A 164 -10.29 -10.28 11.89
N ILE A 165 -11.54 -9.93 12.19
CA ILE A 165 -11.85 -9.06 13.32
C ILE A 165 -11.66 -9.79 14.66
N GLU A 166 -11.92 -11.10 14.71
CA GLU A 166 -11.58 -11.93 15.88
C GLU A 166 -10.07 -11.95 16.13
N ALA A 167 -9.26 -12.11 15.06
CA ALA A 167 -7.81 -12.06 15.14
C ALA A 167 -7.26 -10.67 15.52
N LEU A 168 -7.97 -9.58 15.18
CA LEU A 168 -7.67 -8.26 15.72
C LEU A 168 -8.00 -8.20 17.21
N SER A 169 -9.19 -8.63 17.60
CA SER A 169 -9.68 -8.54 18.97
C SER A 169 -8.85 -9.34 19.97
N ASN A 170 -8.26 -10.45 19.55
CA ASN A 170 -7.37 -11.24 20.39
C ASN A 170 -5.89 -10.84 20.29
N GLY A 171 -5.57 -9.79 19.50
CA GLY A 171 -4.22 -9.27 19.33
C GLY A 171 -3.30 -10.13 18.45
N THR A 172 -3.83 -11.09 17.70
CA THR A 172 -3.04 -11.89 16.75
C THR A 172 -2.55 -11.04 15.59
N ILE A 173 -3.39 -10.13 15.07
CA ILE A 173 -3.03 -9.12 14.08
C ILE A 173 -3.32 -7.71 14.61
N ASP A 174 -2.70 -6.69 14.03
CA ASP A 174 -2.81 -5.30 14.48
C ASP A 174 -3.66 -4.44 13.53
N PHE A 175 -3.71 -4.82 12.26
CA PHE A 175 -4.45 -4.13 11.19
C PHE A 175 -5.04 -5.13 10.18
N CYS A 176 -6.21 -4.84 9.63
CA CYS A 176 -6.76 -5.59 8.50
C CYS A 176 -7.74 -4.76 7.66
N GLY A 177 -8.26 -5.36 6.59
CA GLY A 177 -9.39 -4.84 5.84
C GLY A 177 -10.43 -5.94 5.62
N GLY A 178 -11.69 -5.57 5.45
CA GLY A 178 -12.77 -6.53 5.23
C GLY A 178 -14.15 -5.90 5.14
N GLY A 179 -15.13 -6.70 4.75
CA GLY A 179 -16.52 -6.26 4.63
C GLY A 179 -17.08 -5.74 5.96
N GLY A 180 -17.82 -4.64 5.90
CA GLY A 180 -18.38 -3.95 7.06
C GLY A 180 -19.39 -4.77 7.85
N THR A 181 -20.10 -5.65 7.16
CA THR A 181 -21.07 -6.59 7.73
C THR A 181 -20.51 -7.40 8.91
N ALA A 182 -19.27 -7.91 8.80
CA ALA A 182 -18.67 -8.70 9.88
C ALA A 182 -18.42 -7.90 11.16
N SER A 183 -18.25 -6.58 11.04
CA SER A 183 -18.05 -5.70 12.21
C SER A 183 -19.32 -5.59 13.08
N ILE A 184 -20.50 -5.83 12.52
CA ILE A 184 -21.76 -5.88 13.29
C ILE A 184 -21.75 -7.08 14.23
N PHE A 185 -21.42 -8.26 13.70
CA PHE A 185 -21.36 -9.50 14.47
C PHE A 185 -20.24 -9.46 15.51
N SER A 186 -19.09 -8.91 15.14
CA SER A 186 -17.96 -8.75 16.05
C SER A 186 -18.32 -7.81 17.20
N GLN A 187 -18.97 -6.68 16.91
CA GLN A 187 -19.45 -5.76 17.94
C GLN A 187 -20.53 -6.40 18.83
N ALA A 188 -21.42 -7.21 18.26
CA ALA A 188 -22.44 -7.95 19.02
C ALA A 188 -21.83 -9.04 19.93
N ALA A 189 -20.58 -9.43 19.67
CA ALA A 189 -19.80 -10.38 20.47
C ALA A 189 -18.80 -9.66 21.40
N ASP A 190 -18.92 -8.34 21.58
CA ASP A 190 -18.03 -7.51 22.39
C ASP A 190 -16.54 -7.60 21.98
N HIS A 191 -16.27 -7.94 20.72
CA HIS A 191 -14.91 -7.92 20.19
C HIS A 191 -14.40 -6.47 20.14
N VAL A 192 -13.11 -6.30 20.39
CA VAL A 192 -12.45 -5.00 20.44
C VAL A 192 -11.78 -4.72 19.09
N PHE A 193 -12.22 -3.67 18.40
CA PHE A 193 -11.63 -3.21 17.13
C PHE A 193 -12.04 -1.76 16.85
N VAL A 194 -11.31 -1.09 15.95
CA VAL A 194 -11.65 0.25 15.49
C VAL A 194 -11.69 0.29 13.96
N ARG A 195 -12.79 0.76 13.36
CA ARG A 195 -12.89 1.10 11.93
C ARG A 195 -12.08 2.38 11.69
N VAL A 196 -11.02 2.32 10.89
CA VAL A 196 -10.08 3.43 10.71
C VAL A 196 -10.18 4.12 9.36
N ALA A 197 -10.66 3.41 8.33
CA ALA A 197 -10.93 3.95 7.01
C ALA A 197 -11.94 3.06 6.27
N LYS A 198 -12.46 3.56 5.15
CA LYS A 198 -13.41 2.86 4.28
C LYS A 198 -12.91 2.90 2.84
N GLU A 199 -13.18 1.86 2.05
CA GLU A 199 -13.07 1.99 0.60
C GLU A 199 -14.13 2.98 0.08
N LYS A 200 -13.70 3.91 -0.77
CA LYS A 200 -14.60 4.91 -1.36
C LYS A 200 -15.66 4.25 -2.24
N TYR A 201 -15.26 3.20 -2.97
CA TYR A 201 -16.14 2.46 -3.86
C TYR A 201 -16.00 0.95 -3.63
N THR A 202 -17.15 0.29 -3.47
CA THR A 202 -17.25 -1.16 -3.59
C THR A 202 -17.46 -1.50 -5.05
N ALA A 203 -16.83 -2.58 -5.55
CA ALA A 203 -17.04 -3.03 -6.91
C ALA A 203 -18.55 -3.36 -7.13
N PRO A 204 -19.28 -2.69 -8.03
CA PRO A 204 -20.72 -2.88 -8.17
C PRO A 204 -21.12 -4.31 -8.61
N LYS A 205 -20.21 -4.98 -9.34
CA LYS A 205 -20.32 -6.39 -9.76
C LYS A 205 -19.54 -7.34 -8.84
N GLY A 206 -19.02 -6.78 -7.75
CA GLY A 206 -18.18 -7.47 -6.78
C GLY A 206 -18.92 -8.51 -5.95
N GLN A 207 -20.25 -8.44 -5.91
CA GLN A 207 -21.12 -9.40 -5.25
C GLN A 207 -22.39 -9.60 -6.08
N ALA A 208 -22.85 -10.85 -6.21
CA ALA A 208 -23.94 -11.22 -7.11
C ALA A 208 -24.76 -12.41 -6.58
N ILE A 209 -25.96 -12.56 -7.14
CA ILE A 209 -26.78 -13.76 -7.05
C ILE A 209 -26.59 -14.54 -8.34
N LEU A 210 -25.93 -15.68 -8.23
CA LEU A 210 -25.63 -16.58 -9.33
C LEU A 210 -26.67 -17.71 -9.39
N VAL A 211 -27.03 -18.11 -10.59
CA VAL A 211 -27.83 -19.33 -10.87
C VAL A 211 -27.06 -20.18 -11.87
N PRO A 212 -27.25 -21.51 -11.92
CA PRO A 212 -26.69 -22.35 -12.98
C PRO A 212 -27.01 -21.78 -14.37
N GLU A 213 -26.12 -21.96 -15.35
CA GLU A 213 -26.26 -21.33 -16.67
C GLU A 213 -27.61 -21.64 -17.33
N ASP A 214 -27.99 -22.92 -17.33
CA ASP A 214 -29.25 -23.43 -17.89
C ASP A 214 -30.45 -23.32 -16.93
N SER A 215 -30.30 -22.59 -15.82
CA SER A 215 -31.37 -22.42 -14.82
C SER A 215 -32.57 -21.68 -15.42
N PRO A 216 -33.81 -22.12 -15.14
CA PRO A 216 -35.01 -21.39 -15.54
C PRO A 216 -35.24 -20.10 -14.74
N ILE A 217 -34.46 -19.85 -13.68
CA ILE A 217 -34.59 -18.67 -12.81
C ILE A 217 -34.03 -17.44 -13.54
N GLN A 218 -34.87 -16.53 -14.00
CA GLN A 218 -34.44 -15.36 -14.79
C GLN A 218 -34.38 -14.09 -13.96
N THR A 219 -35.20 -13.99 -12.92
CA THR A 219 -35.41 -12.77 -12.13
C THR A 219 -35.35 -13.06 -10.63
N LEU A 220 -35.26 -11.99 -9.82
CA LEU A 220 -35.33 -12.10 -8.37
C LEU A 220 -36.66 -12.70 -7.87
N ALA A 221 -37.76 -12.50 -8.59
CA ALA A 221 -39.07 -13.06 -8.22
C ALA A 221 -39.09 -14.61 -8.35
N ASP A 222 -38.30 -15.16 -9.27
CA ASP A 222 -38.19 -16.61 -9.50
C ASP A 222 -37.46 -17.34 -8.36
N LEU A 223 -36.89 -16.61 -7.40
CA LEU A 223 -36.25 -17.17 -6.20
C LEU A 223 -37.25 -17.76 -5.20
N LYS A 224 -38.56 -17.47 -5.34
CA LYS A 224 -39.58 -18.04 -4.45
C LYS A 224 -39.57 -19.57 -4.47
N GLY A 225 -39.45 -20.16 -3.30
CA GLY A 225 -39.39 -21.60 -3.06
C GLY A 225 -38.07 -22.26 -3.47
N LYS A 226 -37.02 -21.49 -3.77
CA LYS A 226 -35.73 -22.00 -4.24
C LYS A 226 -34.72 -22.20 -3.11
N LYS A 227 -33.79 -23.13 -3.32
CA LYS A 227 -32.64 -23.39 -2.45
C LYS A 227 -31.53 -22.40 -2.74
N ILE A 228 -31.26 -21.50 -1.79
CA ILE A 228 -30.29 -20.43 -2.00
C ILE A 228 -29.12 -20.60 -1.05
N ALA A 229 -27.93 -20.86 -1.60
CA ALA A 229 -26.70 -20.94 -0.85
C ALA A 229 -26.15 -19.56 -0.53
N PHE A 230 -25.69 -19.36 0.70
CA PHE A 230 -24.93 -18.17 1.11
C PHE A 230 -24.30 -18.39 2.49
N ASP A 231 -23.30 -17.59 2.81
CA ASP A 231 -22.63 -17.62 4.12
C ASP A 231 -23.47 -16.86 5.17
N LYS A 232 -23.82 -17.53 6.28
CA LYS A 232 -24.75 -17.00 7.29
C LYS A 232 -24.11 -15.84 8.05
N GLY A 233 -24.73 -14.67 7.95
CA GLY A 233 -24.23 -13.46 8.64
C GLY A 233 -23.14 -12.73 7.86
N SER A 234 -22.86 -13.15 6.63
CA SER A 234 -22.01 -12.40 5.71
C SER A 234 -22.77 -11.27 5.00
N SER A 235 -22.06 -10.48 4.20
CA SER A 235 -22.70 -9.54 3.27
C SER A 235 -23.62 -10.26 2.26
N ALA A 236 -23.36 -11.52 1.91
CA ALA A 236 -24.23 -12.31 1.05
C ALA A 236 -25.61 -12.55 1.67
N HIS A 237 -25.67 -12.74 2.98
CA HIS A 237 -26.95 -12.85 3.69
C HIS A 237 -27.75 -11.55 3.59
N TYR A 238 -27.12 -10.41 3.84
CA TYR A 238 -27.81 -9.11 3.73
C TYR A 238 -28.25 -8.79 2.32
N VAL A 239 -27.38 -9.02 1.33
CA VAL A 239 -27.70 -8.82 -0.08
C VAL A 239 -28.89 -9.68 -0.49
N LEU A 240 -28.94 -10.95 -0.08
CA LEU A 240 -30.10 -11.80 -0.34
C LEU A 240 -31.39 -11.22 0.25
N VAL A 241 -31.37 -10.83 1.53
CA VAL A 241 -32.54 -10.24 2.21
C VAL A 241 -33.01 -8.97 1.48
N ARG A 242 -32.09 -8.10 1.09
CA ARG A 242 -32.41 -6.87 0.35
C ARG A 242 -32.90 -7.14 -1.07
N SER A 243 -32.38 -8.17 -1.74
CA SER A 243 -32.86 -8.62 -3.06
C SER A 243 -34.29 -9.14 -3.00
N LEU A 244 -34.61 -9.97 -2.01
CA LEU A 244 -35.98 -10.51 -1.83
C LEU A 244 -36.98 -9.39 -1.55
N ALA A 245 -36.63 -8.47 -0.63
CA ALA A 245 -37.47 -7.32 -0.30
C ALA A 245 -37.76 -6.43 -1.52
N LYS A 246 -36.82 -6.31 -2.47
CA LYS A 246 -37.00 -5.52 -3.71
C LYS A 246 -38.12 -6.06 -4.60
N VAL A 247 -38.43 -7.35 -4.51
CA VAL A 247 -39.51 -8.00 -5.26
C VAL A 247 -40.68 -8.43 -4.38
N GLY A 248 -40.73 -7.94 -3.13
CA GLY A 248 -41.81 -8.25 -2.19
C GLY A 248 -41.83 -9.70 -1.70
N LEU A 249 -40.69 -10.40 -1.74
CA LEU A 249 -40.52 -11.71 -1.12
C LEU A 249 -39.95 -11.56 0.29
N ASP A 250 -40.43 -12.41 1.20
CA ASP A 250 -39.89 -12.53 2.54
C ASP A 250 -38.76 -13.57 2.56
N PHE A 251 -37.90 -13.51 3.58
CA PHE A 251 -36.85 -14.51 3.76
C PHE A 251 -37.43 -15.93 3.96
N SER A 252 -38.65 -16.06 4.48
CA SER A 252 -39.38 -17.33 4.60
C SER A 252 -39.94 -17.86 3.27
N ASP A 253 -39.94 -17.06 2.20
CA ASP A 253 -40.35 -17.51 0.87
C ASP A 253 -39.28 -18.35 0.17
N ILE A 254 -38.08 -18.51 0.74
CA ILE A 254 -36.97 -19.29 0.16
C ILE A 254 -36.49 -20.39 1.10
N GLU A 255 -35.73 -21.35 0.59
CA GLU A 255 -35.04 -22.37 1.39
C GLU A 255 -33.57 -21.97 1.58
N PRO A 256 -33.17 -21.40 2.73
CA PRO A 256 -31.80 -20.93 2.93
C PRO A 256 -30.86 -22.11 3.18
N VAL A 257 -29.75 -22.17 2.43
CA VAL A 257 -28.71 -23.18 2.58
C VAL A 257 -27.43 -22.51 3.05
N TYR A 258 -27.18 -22.52 4.36
CA TYR A 258 -26.02 -21.87 4.96
C TYR A 258 -24.74 -22.65 4.65
N LEU A 259 -23.86 -22.08 3.83
CA LEU A 259 -22.62 -22.70 3.39
C LEU A 259 -21.51 -21.66 3.30
N THR A 260 -20.31 -22.04 3.75
CA THR A 260 -19.09 -21.29 3.46
C THR A 260 -18.73 -21.43 1.97
N GLN A 261 -17.82 -20.59 1.49
CA GLN A 261 -17.44 -20.52 0.08
C GLN A 261 -16.85 -21.84 -0.44
N PRO A 262 -15.94 -22.53 0.29
CA PRO A 262 -15.43 -23.84 -0.12
C PRO A 262 -16.50 -24.93 -0.18
N GLU A 263 -17.56 -24.82 0.62
CA GLU A 263 -18.67 -25.78 0.66
C GLU A 263 -19.73 -25.51 -0.41
N ALA A 264 -20.05 -24.23 -0.65
CA ALA A 264 -21.09 -23.81 -1.58
C ALA A 264 -20.70 -24.08 -3.03
N LEU A 265 -19.45 -23.79 -3.40
CA LEU A 265 -18.89 -24.00 -4.72
C LEU A 265 -19.21 -25.39 -5.33
N PRO A 266 -18.78 -26.52 -4.72
CA PRO A 266 -19.02 -27.84 -5.29
C PRO A 266 -20.51 -28.21 -5.34
N ARG A 267 -21.34 -27.72 -4.39
CA ARG A 267 -22.78 -27.98 -4.37
C ARG A 267 -23.53 -27.21 -5.46
N PHE A 268 -23.17 -25.95 -5.67
CA PHE A 268 -23.69 -25.12 -6.76
C PHE A 268 -23.37 -25.76 -8.12
N ARG A 269 -22.13 -26.23 -8.32
CA ARG A 269 -21.73 -26.94 -9.56
C ARG A 269 -22.53 -28.21 -9.83
N ARG A 270 -22.97 -28.91 -8.78
CA ARG A 270 -23.77 -30.14 -8.91
C ARG A 270 -25.28 -29.87 -8.98
N GLY A 271 -25.71 -28.61 -8.95
CA GLY A 271 -27.13 -28.24 -8.96
C GLY A 271 -27.86 -28.65 -7.66
N GLU A 272 -27.14 -28.84 -6.56
CA GLU A 272 -27.75 -29.15 -5.25
C GLU A 272 -28.44 -27.93 -4.63
N VAL A 273 -28.10 -26.73 -5.13
CA VAL A 273 -28.70 -25.44 -4.78
C VAL A 273 -29.07 -24.71 -6.06
N ASP A 274 -30.20 -24.01 -6.05
CA ASP A 274 -30.77 -23.34 -7.21
C ASP A 274 -30.09 -21.99 -7.50
N ALA A 275 -29.57 -21.34 -6.45
CA ALA A 275 -28.85 -20.08 -6.53
C ALA A 275 -27.75 -19.99 -5.47
N TRP A 276 -26.76 -19.14 -5.70
CA TRP A 276 -25.67 -18.86 -4.77
C TRP A 276 -25.39 -17.35 -4.71
N VAL A 277 -25.44 -16.78 -3.50
CA VAL A 277 -25.08 -15.38 -3.27
C VAL A 277 -23.63 -15.30 -2.80
N ILE A 278 -22.79 -14.59 -3.56
CA ILE A 278 -21.34 -14.64 -3.39
C ILE A 278 -20.63 -13.36 -3.87
N TRP A 279 -19.37 -13.16 -3.48
CA TRP A 279 -18.47 -12.06 -3.87
C TRP A 279 -17.21 -12.51 -4.65
N VAL A 280 -16.44 -11.56 -5.17
CA VAL A 280 -15.14 -11.75 -5.84
C VAL A 280 -14.15 -12.44 -4.88
N PRO A 281 -13.33 -13.40 -5.34
CA PRO A 281 -13.12 -13.78 -6.73
C PRO A 281 -14.16 -14.75 -7.32
N TYR A 282 -15.10 -15.25 -6.53
CA TYR A 282 -16.05 -16.26 -7.00
C TYR A 282 -17.14 -15.69 -7.92
N THR A 283 -17.50 -14.40 -7.84
CA THR A 283 -18.41 -13.78 -8.83
C THR A 283 -17.74 -13.53 -10.18
N ALA A 284 -16.41 -13.52 -10.20
CA ALA A 284 -15.61 -13.29 -11.39
C ALA A 284 -15.74 -14.44 -12.40
N THR A 285 -16.25 -15.59 -12.00
CA THR A 285 -16.09 -16.85 -12.71
C THR A 285 -16.99 -17.08 -13.92
N GLN A 286 -17.77 -16.09 -14.36
CA GLN A 286 -18.72 -16.24 -15.49
C GLN A 286 -18.07 -16.67 -16.82
N THR A 287 -16.75 -16.45 -17.00
CA THR A 287 -16.05 -16.79 -18.23
C THR A 287 -15.10 -17.99 -18.14
N ARG A 288 -15.16 -18.81 -17.08
CA ARG A 288 -14.47 -20.11 -17.10
C ARG A 288 -15.34 -21.16 -17.77
N SER A 289 -14.77 -21.93 -18.69
CA SER A 289 -15.30 -23.21 -19.21
C SER A 289 -15.51 -24.29 -18.12
N SER A 290 -15.36 -23.96 -16.83
CA SER A 290 -15.42 -24.85 -15.67
C SER A 290 -16.29 -24.30 -14.53
N TYR A 291 -17.03 -23.21 -14.75
CA TYR A 291 -17.96 -22.66 -13.78
C TYR A 291 -19.32 -22.34 -14.43
N PRO A 292 -20.35 -23.18 -14.25
CA PRO A 292 -21.64 -22.95 -14.87
C PRO A 292 -22.46 -22.00 -14.01
N GLY A 293 -22.51 -20.71 -14.34
CA GLY A 293 -23.47 -19.85 -13.70
C GLY A 293 -23.50 -18.40 -14.17
N ARG A 294 -24.71 -17.89 -14.35
CA ARG A 294 -24.99 -16.51 -14.74
C ARG A 294 -25.55 -15.71 -13.57
N SER A 295 -25.25 -14.41 -13.55
CA SER A 295 -25.80 -13.49 -12.55
C SER A 295 -27.22 -13.07 -12.94
N ILE A 296 -28.14 -13.12 -11.98
CA ILE A 296 -29.49 -12.53 -12.10
C ILE A 296 -29.62 -11.19 -11.37
N ALA A 297 -28.68 -10.89 -10.47
CA ALA A 297 -28.60 -9.62 -9.76
C ALA A 297 -27.19 -9.37 -9.21
N ASP A 298 -26.78 -8.11 -9.13
CA ASP A 298 -25.52 -7.66 -8.55
C ASP A 298 -25.77 -6.43 -7.64
N LEU A 299 -24.74 -5.90 -6.97
CA LEU A 299 -24.93 -4.76 -6.06
C LEU A 299 -25.47 -3.53 -6.80
N GLU A 300 -25.10 -3.34 -8.06
CA GLU A 300 -25.61 -2.27 -8.92
C GLU A 300 -27.11 -2.43 -9.17
N SER A 301 -27.56 -3.63 -9.58
CA SER A 301 -28.98 -3.87 -9.83
C SER A 301 -29.83 -3.82 -8.56
N ILE A 302 -29.25 -4.10 -7.38
CA ILE A 302 -29.96 -4.11 -6.10
C ILE A 302 -30.00 -2.70 -5.48
N PHE A 303 -28.86 -2.03 -5.35
CA PHE A 303 -28.69 -0.77 -4.60
C PHE A 303 -28.41 0.45 -5.47
N GLY A 304 -28.13 0.28 -6.76
CA GLY A 304 -27.68 1.35 -7.65
C GLY A 304 -26.42 2.03 -7.12
N ASP A 305 -26.39 3.36 -7.19
CA ASP A 305 -25.26 4.20 -6.71
C ASP A 305 -24.98 4.06 -5.21
N LYS A 306 -25.88 3.44 -4.44
CA LYS A 306 -25.72 3.22 -2.98
C LYS A 306 -24.96 1.94 -2.64
N ALA A 307 -24.51 1.14 -3.62
CA ALA A 307 -23.81 -0.12 -3.36
C ALA A 307 -22.64 0.01 -2.35
N SER A 308 -21.78 1.03 -2.52
CA SER A 308 -20.63 1.30 -1.63
C SER A 308 -21.01 1.80 -0.23
N ILE A 309 -22.27 2.22 -0.05
CA ILE A 309 -22.82 2.67 1.24
C ILE A 309 -23.49 1.47 1.94
N GLU A 310 -24.23 0.66 1.19
CA GLU A 310 -25.02 -0.48 1.69
C GLU A 310 -24.16 -1.71 2.01
N VAL A 311 -23.08 -1.94 1.27
CA VAL A 311 -22.12 -3.04 1.50
C VAL A 311 -20.70 -2.46 1.58
N PRO A 312 -20.39 -1.70 2.64
CA PRO A 312 -19.12 -1.01 2.76
C PRO A 312 -17.98 -1.99 3.03
N THR A 313 -16.78 -1.70 2.52
CA THR A 313 -15.52 -2.34 2.95
C THR A 313 -14.78 -1.37 3.86
N TYR A 314 -14.38 -1.83 5.04
CA TYR A 314 -13.63 -1.03 6.00
C TYR A 314 -12.22 -1.59 6.20
N TYR A 315 -11.36 -0.72 6.71
CA TYR A 315 -10.09 -1.06 7.32
C TYR A 315 -10.25 -0.97 8.83
N TYR A 316 -9.63 -1.91 9.53
CA TYR A 316 -9.74 -2.07 10.96
C TYR A 316 -8.37 -2.10 11.60
N ALA A 317 -8.27 -1.58 12.82
CA ALA A 317 -7.07 -1.65 13.63
C ALA A 317 -7.43 -1.97 15.08
N ILE A 318 -6.46 -2.49 15.83
CA ILE A 318 -6.58 -2.55 17.29
C ILE A 318 -6.56 -1.13 17.89
N PRO A 319 -7.24 -0.86 19.02
CA PRO A 319 -7.27 0.47 19.64
C PRO A 319 -5.88 1.04 19.93
N GLU A 320 -4.91 0.20 20.24
CA GLU A 320 -3.51 0.58 20.49
C GLU A 320 -2.90 1.25 19.27
N ILE A 321 -3.13 0.73 18.05
CA ILE A 321 -2.62 1.35 16.81
C ILE A 321 -3.21 2.75 16.63
N VAL A 322 -4.48 2.93 16.95
CA VAL A 322 -5.17 4.22 16.85
C VAL A 322 -4.69 5.22 17.90
N ARG A 323 -4.52 4.79 19.16
CA ARG A 323 -4.17 5.64 20.30
C ARG A 323 -2.67 5.95 20.37
N ASP A 324 -1.85 4.91 20.25
CA ASP A 324 -0.43 4.95 20.59
C ASP A 324 0.46 5.04 19.35
N TYR A 325 -0.04 4.66 18.18
CA TYR A 325 0.73 4.64 16.93
C TYR A 325 0.08 5.45 15.78
N PRO A 326 -0.37 6.70 16.00
CA PRO A 326 -1.12 7.47 14.99
C PRO A 326 -0.31 7.82 13.73
N ASP A 327 1.02 8.01 13.85
CA ASP A 327 1.87 8.26 12.68
C ASP A 327 2.08 6.98 11.86
N LEU A 328 2.18 5.83 12.53
CA LEU A 328 2.20 4.54 11.86
C LEU A 328 0.86 4.27 11.17
N LEU A 329 -0.27 4.51 11.84
CA LEU A 329 -1.59 4.35 11.23
C LEU A 329 -1.73 5.22 9.98
N LYS A 330 -1.27 6.48 10.05
CA LYS A 330 -1.21 7.36 8.88
C LYS A 330 -0.40 6.75 7.74
N VAL A 331 0.79 6.23 8.01
CA VAL A 331 1.62 5.55 6.99
C VAL A 331 0.89 4.35 6.40
N ILE A 332 0.24 3.52 7.23
CA ILE A 332 -0.53 2.37 6.76
C ILE A 332 -1.62 2.82 5.79
N LEU A 333 -2.44 3.81 6.16
CA LEU A 333 -3.54 4.29 5.33
C LEU A 333 -3.05 4.96 4.03
N GLU A 334 -1.94 5.72 4.07
CA GLU A 334 -1.33 6.29 2.88
C GLU A 334 -0.85 5.21 1.89
N GLU A 335 -0.18 4.16 2.38
CA GLU A 335 0.29 3.06 1.53
C GLU A 335 -0.87 2.19 1.01
N VAL A 336 -1.92 1.99 1.80
CA VAL A 336 -3.16 1.35 1.33
C VAL A 336 -3.77 2.17 0.18
N ASN A 337 -3.83 3.49 0.31
CA ASN A 337 -4.36 4.37 -0.73
C ASN A 337 -3.49 4.36 -1.99
N GLU A 338 -2.16 4.38 -1.83
CA GLU A 338 -1.22 4.29 -2.96
C GLU A 338 -1.31 2.92 -3.66
N ALA A 339 -1.47 1.83 -2.91
CA ALA A 339 -1.72 0.51 -3.48
C ALA A 339 -3.00 0.49 -4.33
N GLY A 340 -4.09 1.11 -3.85
CA GLY A 340 -5.31 1.29 -4.64
C GLY A 340 -5.10 2.16 -5.88
N ALA A 341 -4.39 3.29 -5.74
CA ALA A 341 -4.07 4.16 -6.87
C ALA A 341 -3.19 3.47 -7.93
N TRP A 342 -2.22 2.66 -7.49
CA TRP A 342 -1.40 1.83 -8.36
C TRP A 342 -2.25 0.77 -9.05
N ALA A 343 -3.11 0.06 -8.32
CA ALA A 343 -3.98 -0.98 -8.88
C ALA A 343 -4.86 -0.42 -10.00
N LYS A 344 -5.34 0.82 -9.85
CA LYS A 344 -6.08 1.52 -10.91
C LYS A 344 -5.22 1.84 -12.13
N ARG A 345 -3.95 2.23 -11.94
CA ARG A 345 -3.04 2.58 -13.05
C ARG A 345 -2.49 1.36 -13.78
N GLN A 346 -2.28 0.27 -13.06
CA GLN A 346 -1.67 -0.98 -13.53
C GLN A 346 -2.66 -2.13 -13.41
N GLU A 347 -3.87 -1.90 -13.92
CA GLU A 347 -5.03 -2.76 -13.72
C GLU A 347 -4.75 -4.22 -14.13
N LEU A 348 -4.22 -4.42 -15.35
CA LEU A 348 -3.86 -5.76 -15.84
C LEU A 348 -2.78 -6.44 -14.99
N GLU A 349 -1.84 -5.68 -14.41
CA GLU A 349 -0.81 -6.25 -13.56
C GLU A 349 -1.38 -6.62 -12.17
N ALA A 350 -2.23 -5.76 -11.59
CA ALA A 350 -2.94 -6.05 -10.35
C ALA A 350 -3.82 -7.30 -10.49
N VAL A 351 -4.53 -7.40 -11.63
CA VAL A 351 -5.28 -8.58 -12.08
C VAL A 351 -4.42 -9.82 -12.07
N GLN A 352 -3.29 -9.80 -12.78
CA GLN A 352 -2.41 -10.95 -12.94
C GLN A 352 -1.83 -11.41 -11.60
N ARG A 353 -1.47 -10.47 -10.71
CA ARG A 353 -0.96 -10.77 -9.37
C ARG A 353 -2.02 -11.44 -8.48
N MET A 354 -3.26 -10.98 -8.55
CA MET A 354 -4.37 -11.65 -7.85
C MET A 354 -4.63 -13.04 -8.45
N ALA A 355 -4.64 -13.15 -9.78
CA ALA A 355 -4.88 -14.40 -10.51
C ALA A 355 -3.83 -15.48 -10.22
N GLN A 356 -2.54 -15.12 -10.18
CA GLN A 356 -1.43 -16.04 -9.90
C GLN A 356 -1.53 -16.69 -8.52
N ASN A 357 -2.10 -15.99 -7.53
CA ASN A 357 -2.19 -16.47 -6.16
C ASN A 357 -3.45 -17.30 -5.88
N HIS A 358 -4.47 -17.22 -6.74
CA HIS A 358 -5.81 -17.76 -6.46
C HIS A 358 -6.36 -18.70 -7.57
N GLU A 359 -5.50 -19.16 -8.49
CA GLU A 359 -5.89 -20.02 -9.63
C GLU A 359 -7.04 -19.45 -10.48
N ILE A 360 -7.15 -18.12 -10.53
CA ILE A 360 -8.18 -17.40 -11.29
C ILE A 360 -7.65 -17.16 -12.71
N ASP A 361 -8.51 -17.26 -13.72
CA ASP A 361 -8.13 -16.88 -15.09
C ASP A 361 -7.87 -15.35 -15.15
N PRO A 362 -6.75 -14.88 -15.73
CA PRO A 362 -6.49 -13.44 -15.85
C PRO A 362 -7.58 -12.65 -16.59
N SER A 363 -8.26 -13.23 -17.60
CA SER A 363 -9.32 -12.57 -18.38
C SER A 363 -10.58 -12.25 -17.55
N ILE A 364 -10.81 -13.05 -16.51
CA ILE A 364 -11.91 -12.91 -15.56
C ILE A 364 -11.71 -11.65 -14.70
N VAL A 365 -10.50 -11.49 -14.19
CA VAL A 365 -10.19 -10.36 -13.31
C VAL A 365 -10.11 -9.06 -14.11
N GLU A 366 -9.69 -9.12 -15.37
CA GLU A 366 -9.70 -8.00 -16.32
C GLU A 366 -11.11 -7.44 -16.53
N THR A 367 -12.13 -8.30 -16.68
CA THR A 367 -13.54 -7.88 -16.83
C THR A 367 -14.09 -7.19 -15.56
N LEU A 368 -13.61 -7.62 -14.38
CA LEU A 368 -14.03 -7.03 -13.10
C LEU A 368 -13.34 -5.69 -12.82
N GLN A 369 -12.05 -5.58 -13.14
CA GLN A 369 -11.31 -4.36 -12.88
C GLN A 369 -11.58 -3.26 -13.91
N GLN A 370 -11.97 -3.59 -15.15
CA GLN A 370 -12.30 -2.58 -16.18
C GLN A 370 -13.48 -1.68 -15.75
N ARG A 371 -14.19 -2.10 -14.70
CA ARG A 371 -15.35 -1.43 -14.11
C ARG A 371 -15.10 -0.93 -12.68
N SER A 372 -13.87 -1.02 -12.16
CA SER A 372 -13.53 -0.48 -10.85
C SER A 372 -13.38 1.03 -10.92
N ALA A 373 -14.52 1.69 -10.73
CA ALA A 373 -14.57 3.04 -10.20
C ALA A 373 -13.64 3.13 -8.98
N GLU A 374 -12.56 3.90 -9.11
CA GLU A 374 -11.68 4.40 -8.04
C GLU A 374 -11.44 3.49 -6.80
N ARG A 375 -10.21 3.01 -6.64
CA ARG A 375 -9.78 2.20 -5.47
C ARG A 375 -9.31 3.03 -4.26
N ALA A 376 -9.74 4.28 -4.18
CA ALA A 376 -9.33 5.18 -3.10
C ALA A 376 -9.97 4.77 -1.76
N ILE A 377 -9.30 5.11 -0.66
CA ILE A 377 -9.90 5.04 0.67
C ILE A 377 -10.30 6.43 1.16
N ILE A 378 -11.31 6.48 2.02
CA ILE A 378 -11.83 7.70 2.62
C ILE A 378 -11.96 7.51 4.14
N PRO A 379 -12.02 8.62 4.91
CA PRO A 379 -12.47 8.57 6.30
C PRO A 379 -13.85 7.89 6.41
N ILE A 380 -14.15 7.34 7.59
CA ILE A 380 -15.48 6.77 7.87
C ILE A 380 -16.54 7.87 7.73
N ASP A 381 -17.51 7.64 6.85
CA ASP A 381 -18.59 8.58 6.55
C ASP A 381 -19.91 8.18 7.25
N ASP A 382 -20.70 9.18 7.66
CA ASP A 382 -21.96 8.99 8.40
C ASP A 382 -23.02 8.21 7.60
N GLN A 383 -23.00 8.32 6.27
CA GLN A 383 -23.96 7.61 5.41
C GLN A 383 -23.71 6.11 5.48
N SER A 384 -22.44 5.69 5.43
CA SER A 384 -22.04 4.29 5.56
C SER A 384 -22.36 3.73 6.94
N LEU A 385 -22.14 4.50 8.02
CA LEU A 385 -22.52 4.07 9.37
C LEU A 385 -24.04 3.97 9.54
N THR A 386 -24.81 4.86 8.91
CA THR A 386 -26.27 4.80 8.92
C THR A 386 -26.78 3.55 8.20
N ALA A 387 -26.20 3.23 7.04
CA ALA A 387 -26.53 2.01 6.31
C ALA A 387 -26.09 0.74 7.07
N LEU A 388 -24.91 0.77 7.71
CA LEU A 388 -24.45 -0.31 8.56
C LEU A 388 -25.37 -0.52 9.79
N GLN A 389 -25.91 0.57 10.35
CA GLN A 389 -26.90 0.49 11.44
C GLN A 389 -28.21 -0.14 10.96
N HIS A 390 -28.66 0.24 9.76
CA HIS A 390 -29.82 -0.39 9.14
C HIS A 390 -29.58 -1.90 8.93
N GLN A 391 -28.39 -2.27 8.43
CA GLN A 391 -28.00 -3.67 8.29
C GLN A 391 -28.00 -4.41 9.65
N ALA A 392 -27.48 -3.78 10.71
CA ALA A 392 -27.50 -4.34 12.06
C ALA A 392 -28.92 -4.59 12.57
N ASN A 393 -29.85 -3.68 12.29
CA ASN A 393 -31.25 -3.83 12.65
C ASN A 393 -31.89 -5.01 11.90
N VAL A 394 -31.64 -5.15 10.59
CA VAL A 394 -32.10 -6.30 9.79
C VAL A 394 -31.60 -7.62 10.39
N PHE A 395 -30.32 -7.69 10.76
CA PHE A 395 -29.77 -8.90 11.39
C PHE A 395 -30.33 -9.16 12.79
N ARG A 396 -30.68 -8.12 13.53
CA ARG A 396 -31.39 -8.28 14.80
C ARG A 396 -32.79 -8.85 14.58
N ASP A 397 -33.55 -8.32 13.62
CA ASP A 397 -34.91 -8.76 13.32
C ASP A 397 -34.94 -10.22 12.80
N LEU A 398 -33.87 -10.65 12.13
CA LEU A 398 -33.63 -12.03 11.73
C LEU A 398 -33.08 -12.93 12.85
N ASN A 399 -32.94 -12.43 14.08
CA ASN A 399 -32.35 -13.12 15.24
C ASN A 399 -30.93 -13.67 15.00
N LEU A 400 -30.12 -12.98 14.19
CA LEU A 400 -28.73 -13.37 13.92
C LEU A 400 -27.75 -12.77 14.92
N ILE A 401 -28.12 -11.68 15.57
CA ILE A 401 -27.37 -11.09 16.69
C ILE A 401 -28.23 -11.08 17.96
N PRO A 402 -27.64 -11.35 19.14
CA PRO A 402 -28.38 -11.53 20.39
C PRO A 402 -28.94 -10.23 20.97
N GLU A 403 -28.36 -9.09 20.61
CA GLU A 403 -28.77 -7.76 21.05
C GLU A 403 -28.65 -6.74 19.91
N ARG A 404 -29.26 -5.56 20.09
CA ARG A 404 -29.08 -4.44 19.14
C ARG A 404 -27.71 -3.82 19.36
N VAL A 405 -26.90 -3.75 18.30
CA VAL A 405 -25.63 -3.03 18.33
C VAL A 405 -25.82 -1.58 17.89
N ASN A 406 -25.07 -0.67 18.52
CA ASN A 406 -24.96 0.72 18.08
C ASN A 406 -23.67 0.88 17.26
N VAL A 407 -23.75 0.76 15.94
CA VAL A 407 -22.55 0.84 15.08
C VAL A 407 -21.95 2.24 15.04
N GLN A 408 -22.72 3.26 15.45
CA GLN A 408 -22.28 4.66 15.56
C GLN A 408 -21.53 4.94 16.87
N ASP A 409 -21.35 3.95 17.73
CA ASP A 409 -20.48 4.08 18.89
C ASP A 409 -19.06 4.46 18.45
N GLY A 410 -18.61 5.63 18.91
CA GLY A 410 -17.31 6.22 18.57
C GLY A 410 -16.12 5.40 19.09
N THR A 411 -16.33 4.45 20.00
CA THR A 411 -15.28 3.49 20.40
C THR A 411 -14.90 2.52 19.28
N TYR A 412 -15.82 2.27 18.35
CA TYR A 412 -15.66 1.33 17.24
C TYR A 412 -15.28 1.99 15.92
N SER A 413 -15.25 3.32 15.84
CA SER A 413 -14.96 4.04 14.61
C SER A 413 -14.11 5.27 14.86
N LEU A 414 -13.00 5.38 14.13
CA LEU A 414 -12.19 6.58 14.09
C LEU A 414 -12.90 7.62 13.21
N GLN A 415 -13.75 8.44 13.83
CA GLN A 415 -14.39 9.58 13.18
C GLN A 415 -13.46 10.80 13.26
N THR A 416 -12.52 10.91 12.31
CA THR A 416 -11.67 12.11 12.24
C THR A 416 -12.43 13.26 11.59
N LYS A 417 -12.51 14.42 12.25
CA LYS A 417 -12.84 15.70 11.59
C LYS A 417 -11.71 16.21 10.67
N GLN A 418 -10.58 15.49 10.63
CA GLN A 418 -9.48 15.81 9.73
C GLN A 418 -9.87 15.42 8.31
N ASN A 419 -9.90 16.40 7.42
CA ASN A 419 -9.91 16.16 5.99
C ASN A 419 -8.57 15.52 5.61
N TRP A 420 -8.49 14.20 5.64
CA TRP A 420 -7.40 13.48 4.99
C TRP A 420 -7.59 13.66 3.48
N THR A 421 -7.02 14.74 2.94
CA THR A 421 -6.80 14.87 1.49
C THR A 421 -5.63 13.97 1.16
N TYR A 422 -5.92 12.76 0.68
CA TYR A 422 -4.94 11.90 0.02
C TYR A 422 -4.75 12.32 -1.44
#